data_AF-A0A5K4F9J8-F1
#
_entry.id   AF-A0A5K4F9J8-F1
#
_cell.length_a   1.000
_cell.length_b   1.000
_cell.length_c   1.000
_cell.angle_alpha   90.00
_cell.angle_beta   90.00
_cell.angle_gamma   90.00
#
_symmetry.space_group_name_H-M   'P 1'
#
loop_
_entity.id
_entity.type
_entity.pdbx_description
1 polymer ?
#
loop_
_entity_poly.entity_id
_entity_poly.type
_entity_poly.pdbx_seq_one_letter_code
_entity_poly.pdbx_strand_id
1 'polypeptide(L)'
;MAIKVLVDEGYVRHVVSQNVDGLHVRSGLSREKLSELHGNLFIEQCIACEYAVFRTFDVAETTSRSHHFTGRICPQCRNLHPVESTIASDILRKTAEHLAVSRYKKNVSNENLMLSYRYAARKLARSFEGVRLKAVEHLRNTQKSERLTDSVLTKAPLLRDVVVHFFERQPEMGLTEIYRIRSAIEAVHGRKVLQDAVNATSNDCKVLDHGCKRSHEESKKYLIGSPWFKRMRPAMKMECQDLCKTSEAVDVKPISPDSLDTPAKLIVVVGSSLTVLRNYSFLWPYGLGRCGQLSSSSEHKKKPTCIDSVFKSTSIPDTPENCRLVIINLQPTCKDVVADLVIRVPCDELFRVIMSDHLEIDVPQYDHRHDPLYSIGLSLSPEEECTRTRPNIPFSSV
;
A
#
# COMPACT_ATOMS: atom_id res chain seq x y z
N MET A 1 -15.68 -10.26 -4.16
CA MET A 1 -15.41 -11.66 -3.73
C MET A 1 -14.61 -12.46 -4.75
N ALA A 2 -14.93 -12.42 -6.06
CA ALA A 2 -14.21 -13.19 -7.10
C ALA A 2 -12.67 -13.07 -7.04
N ILE A 3 -12.12 -11.86 -6.89
CA ILE A 3 -10.66 -11.65 -6.77
C ILE A 3 -10.06 -12.41 -5.57
N LYS A 4 -10.73 -12.41 -4.41
CA LYS A 4 -10.28 -13.17 -3.24
C LYS A 4 -10.27 -14.67 -3.54
N VAL A 5 -11.29 -15.17 -4.21
CA VAL A 5 -11.37 -16.60 -4.60
C VAL A 5 -10.25 -16.95 -5.58
N LEU A 6 -10.03 -16.15 -6.63
CA LEU A 6 -8.93 -16.37 -7.58
C LEU A 6 -7.55 -16.37 -6.92
N VAL A 7 -7.37 -15.61 -5.85
CA VAL A 7 -6.14 -15.59 -5.05
C VAL A 7 -5.97 -16.86 -4.22
N ASP A 8 -7.05 -17.35 -3.63
CA ASP A 8 -7.07 -18.56 -2.80
C ASP A 8 -6.89 -19.82 -3.65
N GLU A 9 -7.54 -19.87 -4.81
CA GLU A 9 -7.42 -20.94 -5.82
C GLU A 9 -6.09 -20.90 -6.59
N GLY A 10 -5.24 -19.89 -6.35
CA GLY A 10 -3.89 -19.82 -6.91
C GLY A 10 -3.79 -19.30 -8.35
N TYR A 11 -4.90 -18.86 -8.95
CA TYR A 11 -4.90 -18.18 -10.26
C TYR A 11 -4.25 -16.79 -10.20
N VAL A 12 -4.43 -16.08 -9.09
CA VAL A 12 -3.87 -14.73 -8.88
C VAL A 12 -2.79 -14.79 -7.81
N ARG A 13 -1.56 -14.47 -8.21
CA ARG A 13 -0.41 -14.48 -7.28
C ARG A 13 -0.37 -13.29 -6.33
N HIS A 14 -0.85 -12.12 -6.79
CA HIS A 14 -0.76 -10.85 -6.05
C HIS A 14 -1.77 -9.84 -6.58
N VAL A 15 -2.31 -9.02 -5.69
CA VAL A 15 -3.25 -7.94 -5.99
C VAL A 15 -2.59 -6.60 -5.65
N VAL A 16 -2.62 -5.69 -6.61
CA VAL A 16 -2.12 -4.32 -6.44
C VAL A 16 -3.31 -3.36 -6.55
N SER A 17 -3.65 -2.71 -5.44
CA SER A 17 -4.80 -1.81 -5.33
C SER A 17 -4.38 -0.36 -5.19
N GLN A 18 -5.12 0.52 -5.88
CA GLN A 18 -5.10 1.97 -5.67
C GLN A 18 -6.25 2.44 -4.78
N ASN A 19 -7.19 1.56 -4.47
CA ASN A 19 -8.33 1.90 -3.63
C ASN A 19 -7.89 2.01 -2.18
N VAL A 20 -8.48 2.96 -1.46
CA VAL A 20 -8.27 3.16 -0.02
C VAL A 20 -9.41 2.60 0.82
N ASP A 21 -10.47 2.11 0.17
CA ASP A 21 -11.72 1.65 0.78
C ASP A 21 -11.58 0.44 1.72
N GLY A 22 -10.40 -0.20 1.76
CA GLY A 22 -10.10 -1.37 2.59
C GLY A 22 -10.89 -2.63 2.25
N LEU A 23 -11.66 -2.64 1.15
CA LEU A 23 -12.57 -3.75 0.82
C LEU A 23 -11.83 -5.04 0.51
N HIS A 24 -10.60 -4.98 -0.02
CA HIS A 24 -9.78 -6.19 -0.21
C HIS A 24 -9.47 -6.87 1.12
N VAL A 25 -8.96 -6.13 2.11
CA VAL A 25 -8.68 -6.68 3.45
C VAL A 25 -9.97 -7.22 4.07
N ARG A 26 -11.05 -6.45 4.01
CA ARG A 26 -12.37 -6.83 4.55
C ARG A 26 -12.97 -8.06 3.89
N SER A 27 -12.67 -8.31 2.61
CA SER A 27 -13.12 -9.52 1.90
C SER A 27 -12.41 -10.81 2.35
N GLY A 28 -11.42 -10.72 3.24
CA GLY A 28 -10.59 -11.84 3.66
C GLY A 28 -9.40 -12.11 2.74
N LEU A 29 -9.08 -11.21 1.80
CA LEU A 29 -7.91 -11.37 0.94
C LEU A 29 -6.63 -11.23 1.78
N SER A 30 -5.75 -12.23 1.73
CA SER A 30 -4.52 -12.24 2.51
C SER A 30 -3.65 -11.01 2.21
N ARG A 31 -3.29 -10.28 3.27
CA ARG A 31 -2.42 -9.09 3.16
C ARG A 31 -1.08 -9.41 2.53
N GLU A 32 -0.58 -10.64 2.66
CA GLU A 32 0.68 -11.05 2.05
C GLU A 32 0.68 -10.93 0.53
N LYS A 33 -0.49 -11.18 -0.08
CA LYS A 33 -0.75 -11.11 -1.51
C LYS A 33 -1.44 -9.79 -1.93
N LEU A 34 -1.39 -8.75 -1.10
CA LEU A 34 -2.00 -7.45 -1.35
C LEU A 34 -0.98 -6.32 -1.22
N SER A 35 -1.04 -5.36 -2.14
CA SER A 35 -0.38 -4.06 -1.99
C SER A 35 -1.39 -2.93 -2.11
N GLU A 36 -1.47 -2.10 -1.07
CA GLU A 36 -2.42 -0.99 -0.95
C GLU A 36 -1.69 0.33 -1.19
N LEU A 37 -1.52 0.69 -2.47
CA LEU A 37 -0.56 1.71 -2.91
C LEU A 37 -0.88 3.12 -2.43
N HIS A 38 -2.16 3.42 -2.21
CA HIS A 38 -2.63 4.70 -1.71
C HIS A 38 -3.01 4.66 -0.23
N GLY A 39 -2.67 3.57 0.47
CA GLY A 39 -3.05 3.35 1.86
C GLY A 39 -4.42 2.70 2.01
N ASN A 40 -4.94 2.74 3.23
CA ASN A 40 -6.20 2.12 3.62
C ASN A 40 -6.87 3.00 4.70
N LEU A 41 -8.15 3.31 4.52
CA LEU A 41 -8.95 4.16 5.42
C LEU A 41 -9.06 3.61 6.85
N PHE A 42 -8.75 2.33 7.05
CA PHE A 42 -8.84 1.64 8.34
C PHE A 42 -7.49 1.46 9.02
N ILE A 43 -6.40 2.00 8.46
CA ILE A 43 -5.07 1.85 9.04
C ILE A 43 -4.48 3.20 9.42
N GLU A 44 -4.07 3.31 10.67
CA GLU A 44 -3.19 4.38 11.14
C GLU A 44 -1.86 3.81 11.62
N GLN A 45 -0.79 4.60 11.52
CA GLN A 45 0.56 4.16 11.84
C GLN A 45 1.22 5.12 12.84
N CYS A 46 1.97 4.57 13.77
CA CYS A 46 2.79 5.34 14.71
C CYS A 46 3.98 5.98 13.99
N ILE A 47 4.21 7.28 14.19
CA ILE A 47 5.39 7.96 13.65
C ILE A 47 6.69 7.61 14.40
N ALA A 48 6.59 7.01 15.58
CA ALA A 48 7.74 6.71 16.44
C ALA A 48 8.23 5.27 16.32
N CYS A 49 7.32 4.29 16.42
CA CYS A 49 7.66 2.87 16.36
C CYS A 49 7.16 2.16 15.10
N GLU A 50 6.53 2.89 14.17
CA GLU A 50 6.03 2.36 12.89
C GLU A 50 4.93 1.27 13.00
N TYR A 51 4.46 0.98 14.22
CA TYR A 51 3.37 0.05 14.46
C TYR A 51 2.09 0.51 13.74
N ALA A 52 1.53 -0.39 12.93
CA ALA A 52 0.27 -0.19 12.23
C ALA A 52 -0.90 -0.68 13.09
N VAL A 53 -1.91 0.17 13.23
CA VAL A 53 -3.14 -0.10 13.98
C VAL A 53 -4.29 -0.17 12.98
N PHE A 54 -4.98 -1.31 12.96
CA PHE A 54 -6.25 -1.43 12.26
C PHE A 54 -7.38 -0.87 13.13
N ARG A 55 -8.32 -0.18 12.51
CA ARG A 55 -9.50 0.41 13.14
C ARG A 55 -10.75 0.00 12.40
N THR A 56 -11.89 0.00 13.08
CA THR A 56 -13.20 -0.31 12.48
C THR A 56 -13.92 0.95 11.99
N PHE A 57 -13.23 2.08 11.85
CA PHE A 57 -13.77 3.36 11.37
C PHE A 57 -12.76 4.05 10.45
N ASP A 58 -13.22 5.04 9.70
CA ASP A 58 -12.38 5.85 8.81
C ASP A 58 -11.41 6.72 9.61
N VAL A 59 -10.14 6.33 9.66
CA VAL A 59 -9.09 7.07 10.39
C VAL A 59 -8.66 8.34 9.66
N ALA A 60 -8.96 8.42 8.35
CA ALA A 60 -8.57 9.52 7.48
C ALA A 60 -9.67 10.58 7.33
N GLU A 61 -10.77 10.48 8.09
CA GLU A 61 -11.82 11.50 8.10
C GLU A 61 -11.19 12.88 8.29
N THR A 62 -11.50 13.91 7.51
CA THR A 62 -10.88 15.26 7.63
C THR A 62 -9.34 15.34 7.53
N THR A 63 -8.63 14.26 7.19
CA THR A 63 -7.19 14.35 6.88
C THR A 63 -7.01 14.89 5.48
N SER A 64 -5.84 15.47 5.21
CA SER A 64 -5.51 16.06 3.92
C SER A 64 -4.00 16.06 3.71
N ARG A 65 -3.56 16.46 2.52
CA ARG A 65 -2.15 16.58 2.16
C ARG A 65 -1.34 17.25 3.29
N SER A 66 -0.29 16.59 3.76
CA SER A 66 0.57 17.05 4.86
C SER A 66 -0.11 17.18 6.24
N HIS A 67 -1.32 16.66 6.39
CA HIS A 67 -2.18 16.79 7.57
C HIS A 67 -2.78 15.42 7.96
N HIS A 68 -1.90 14.49 8.34
CA HIS A 68 -2.28 13.08 8.58
C HIS A 68 -2.49 12.69 10.03
N PHE A 69 -2.14 13.54 11.00
CA PHE A 69 -2.27 13.16 12.40
C PHE A 69 -3.74 12.90 12.74
N THR A 70 -3.98 11.76 13.37
CA THR A 70 -5.33 11.35 13.77
C THR A 70 -5.72 11.87 15.14
N GLY A 71 -4.77 12.43 15.88
CA GLY A 71 -5.00 12.96 17.23
C GLY A 71 -4.92 11.89 18.33
N ARG A 72 -4.35 10.71 18.05
CA ARG A 72 -4.27 9.58 18.98
C ARG A 72 -2.83 9.20 19.34
N ILE A 73 -2.67 8.53 20.49
CA ILE A 73 -1.39 7.99 20.96
C ILE A 73 -1.30 6.51 20.60
N CYS A 74 -0.12 6.06 20.17
CA CYS A 74 0.12 4.69 19.79
C CYS A 74 -0.05 3.73 20.97
N PRO A 75 -0.91 2.70 20.86
CA PRO A 75 -1.14 1.73 21.93
C PRO A 75 0.11 0.90 22.24
N GLN A 76 0.90 0.53 21.23
CA GLN A 76 2.16 -0.19 21.43
C GLN A 76 3.19 0.67 22.17
N CYS A 77 3.30 1.95 21.84
CA CYS A 77 4.16 2.86 22.62
C CYS A 77 3.65 3.07 24.05
N ARG A 78 2.33 3.09 24.29
CA ARG A 78 1.80 3.14 25.67
C ARG A 78 2.30 1.97 26.50
N ASN A 79 2.38 0.78 25.91
CA ASN A 79 2.86 -0.42 26.59
C ASN A 79 4.39 -0.43 26.78
N LEU A 80 5.15 -0.07 25.73
CA LEU A 80 6.62 -0.15 25.73
C LEU A 80 7.29 1.05 26.42
N HIS A 81 6.67 2.23 26.36
CA HIS A 81 7.20 3.52 26.84
C HIS A 81 6.10 4.28 27.61
N PRO A 82 5.67 3.77 28.78
CA PRO A 82 4.49 4.30 29.48
C PRO A 82 4.67 5.72 29.99
N VAL A 83 5.88 6.11 30.42
CA VAL A 83 6.16 7.46 30.94
C VAL A 83 6.03 8.50 29.84
N GLU A 84 6.75 8.32 28.73
CA GLU A 84 6.72 9.19 27.56
C GLU A 84 5.32 9.28 26.97
N SER A 85 4.65 8.14 26.85
CA SER A 85 3.29 8.09 26.30
C SER A 85 2.28 8.79 27.20
N THR A 86 2.42 8.71 28.52
CA THR A 86 1.57 9.43 29.48
C THR A 86 1.77 10.93 29.37
N ILE A 87 3.02 11.40 29.38
CA ILE A 87 3.33 12.84 29.24
C ILE A 87 2.82 13.36 27.88
N ALA A 88 3.03 12.60 26.81
CA ALA A 88 2.53 12.94 25.48
C ALA A 88 1.00 13.04 25.44
N SER A 89 0.30 12.06 26.03
CA SER A 89 -1.16 12.01 26.12
C SER A 89 -1.71 13.21 26.89
N ASP A 90 -1.08 13.60 28.00
CA ASP A 90 -1.50 14.76 28.79
C ASP A 90 -1.30 16.09 28.07
N ILE A 91 -0.15 16.27 27.42
CA ILE A 91 0.13 17.48 26.63
C ILE A 91 -0.86 17.57 25.47
N LEU A 92 -1.10 16.46 24.78
CA LEU A 92 -2.03 16.38 23.66
C LEU A 92 -3.44 16.82 24.09
N ARG A 93 -3.99 16.18 25.13
CA ARG A 93 -5.31 16.48 25.68
C ARG A 93 -5.44 17.94 26.10
N LYS A 94 -4.55 18.43 26.99
CA LYS A 94 -4.62 19.80 27.51
C LYS A 94 -4.53 20.84 26.40
N THR A 95 -3.65 20.62 25.42
CA THR A 95 -3.49 21.52 24.29
C THR A 95 -4.73 21.52 23.40
N ALA A 96 -5.31 20.35 23.13
CA ALA A 96 -6.49 20.20 22.30
C ALA A 96 -7.73 20.85 22.94
N GLU A 97 -8.00 20.58 24.21
CA GLU A 97 -9.13 21.16 24.95
C GLU A 97 -9.00 22.68 25.06
N HIS A 98 -7.81 23.19 25.39
CA HIS A 98 -7.56 24.63 25.43
C HIS A 98 -7.80 25.28 24.06
N LEU A 99 -7.33 24.66 22.98
CA LEU A 99 -7.58 25.16 21.61
C LEU A 99 -9.06 25.17 21.26
N ALA A 100 -9.78 24.11 21.62
CA ALA A 100 -11.20 23.99 21.35
C ALA A 100 -12.00 25.10 22.06
N VAL A 101 -11.77 25.29 23.36
CA VAL A 101 -12.43 26.35 24.15
C VAL A 101 -12.01 27.75 23.67
N SER A 102 -10.72 27.96 23.39
CA SER A 102 -10.20 29.24 22.93
C SER A 102 -10.82 29.67 21.59
N ARG A 103 -10.98 28.75 20.64
CA ARG A 103 -11.47 29.06 19.30
C ARG A 103 -12.99 29.07 19.19
N TYR A 104 -13.67 28.14 19.87
CA TYR A 104 -15.11 27.90 19.67
C TYR A 104 -15.95 28.28 20.90
N LYS A 105 -15.33 28.81 21.96
CA LYS A 105 -16.00 29.29 23.18
C LYS A 105 -16.89 28.19 23.78
N LYS A 106 -18.18 28.49 24.02
CA LYS A 106 -19.13 27.58 24.69
C LYS A 106 -19.74 26.51 23.76
N ASN A 107 -19.58 26.63 22.44
CA ASN A 107 -20.21 25.71 21.47
C ASN A 107 -19.17 24.85 20.76
N VAL A 108 -18.43 24.05 21.52
CA VAL A 108 -17.48 23.08 20.96
C VAL A 108 -18.25 21.88 20.41
N SER A 109 -18.34 21.76 19.09
CA SER A 109 -18.85 20.54 18.44
C SER A 109 -17.81 19.41 18.50
N ASN A 110 -18.27 18.16 18.38
CA ASN A 110 -17.38 16.99 18.32
C ASN A 110 -16.35 17.12 17.20
N GLU A 111 -16.77 17.63 16.03
CA GLU A 111 -15.87 17.88 14.90
C GLU A 111 -14.77 18.90 15.24
N ASN A 112 -15.13 20.02 15.87
CA ASN A 112 -14.17 21.05 16.26
C ASN A 112 -13.21 20.55 17.37
N LEU A 113 -13.68 19.70 18.27
CA LEU A 113 -12.83 19.04 19.27
C LEU A 113 -11.83 18.09 18.60
N MET A 114 -12.31 17.20 17.73
CA MET A 114 -11.46 16.30 16.94
C MET A 114 -10.38 17.09 16.17
N LEU A 115 -10.76 18.14 15.45
CA LEU A 115 -9.82 18.98 14.70
C LEU A 115 -8.78 19.64 15.62
N SER A 116 -9.17 20.01 16.84
CA SER A 116 -8.26 20.55 17.85
C SER A 116 -7.24 19.50 18.33
N TYR A 117 -7.64 18.23 18.49
CA TYR A 117 -6.73 17.13 18.78
C TYR A 117 -5.69 16.91 17.67
N ARG A 118 -6.12 16.97 16.41
CA ARG A 118 -5.21 16.80 15.25
C ARG A 118 -4.21 17.94 15.14
N TYR A 119 -4.64 19.17 15.40
CA TYR A 119 -3.76 20.33 15.44
C TYR A 119 -2.78 20.26 16.63
N ALA A 120 -3.27 19.85 17.81
CA ALA A 120 -2.43 19.63 18.99
C ALA A 120 -1.38 18.54 18.75
N ALA A 121 -1.76 17.44 18.09
CA ALA A 121 -0.83 16.38 17.68
C ALA A 121 0.28 16.92 16.77
N ARG A 122 -0.06 17.78 15.79
CA ARG A 122 0.95 18.42 14.94
C ARG A 122 1.92 19.30 15.73
N LYS A 123 1.44 20.06 16.70
CA LYS A 123 2.29 20.85 17.59
C LYS A 123 3.20 19.94 18.42
N LEU A 124 2.63 18.92 19.05
CA LEU A 124 3.35 17.95 19.88
C LEU A 124 4.44 17.23 19.08
N ALA A 125 4.17 16.80 17.86
CA ALA A 125 5.15 16.14 17.00
C ALA A 125 6.41 17.01 16.77
N ARG A 126 6.25 18.34 16.68
CA ARG A 126 7.36 19.28 16.50
C ARG A 126 8.09 19.61 17.80
N SER A 127 7.39 19.57 18.93
CA SER A 127 7.93 19.92 20.24
C SER A 127 8.31 18.71 21.10
N PHE A 128 8.26 17.49 20.55
CA PHE A 128 8.40 16.26 21.34
C PHE A 128 9.77 16.09 21.97
N GLU A 129 10.82 16.69 21.40
CA GLU A 129 12.15 16.63 21.97
C GLU A 129 12.20 17.16 23.41
N GLY A 130 11.47 18.24 23.71
CA GLY A 130 11.35 18.75 25.08
C GLY A 130 10.60 17.79 26.02
N VAL A 131 9.68 16.97 25.50
CA VAL A 131 8.98 15.93 26.26
C VAL A 131 9.93 14.77 26.56
N ARG A 132 10.67 14.34 25.55
CA ARG A 132 11.69 13.30 25.63
C ARG A 132 12.72 13.61 26.71
N LEU A 133 13.26 14.83 26.72
CA LEU A 133 14.26 15.25 27.71
C LEU A 133 13.72 15.20 29.15
N LYS A 134 12.49 15.67 29.37
CA LYS A 134 11.83 15.59 30.68
C LYS A 134 11.62 14.15 31.14
N ALA A 135 11.24 13.25 30.22
CA ALA A 135 11.07 11.83 30.53
C ALA A 135 12.41 11.16 30.89
N VAL A 136 13.48 11.45 30.15
CA VAL A 136 14.84 10.97 30.45
C VAL A 136 15.27 11.41 31.85
N GLU A 137 15.06 12.67 32.21
CA GLU A 137 15.39 13.21 33.54
C GLU A 137 14.61 12.49 34.63
N HIS A 138 13.30 12.29 34.44
CA HIS A 138 12.46 11.55 35.39
C HIS A 138 12.93 10.10 35.58
N LEU A 139 13.21 9.39 34.48
CA LEU A 139 13.68 8.01 34.53
C LEU A 139 15.07 7.91 35.19
N ARG A 140 16.00 8.85 34.93
CA ARG A 140 17.31 8.90 35.61
C ARG A 140 17.18 9.04 37.12
N ASN A 141 16.24 9.86 37.57
CA ASN A 141 16.00 10.06 39.00
C ASN A 141 15.37 8.83 39.67
N THR A 142 14.69 7.98 38.90
CA THR A 142 13.94 6.83 39.43
C THR A 142 14.69 5.50 39.28
N GLN A 143 15.52 5.35 38.24
CA GLN A 143 16.26 4.13 37.92
C GLN A 143 17.78 4.36 37.97
N LYS A 144 18.48 3.65 38.86
CA LYS A 144 19.95 3.69 39.05
C LYS A 144 20.75 2.94 37.96
N SER A 145 20.49 3.14 36.66
CA SER A 145 21.27 2.41 35.62
C SER A 145 21.53 3.24 34.37
N GLU A 146 22.73 3.10 33.79
CA GLU A 146 23.25 3.89 32.66
C GLU A 146 22.68 3.54 31.27
N ARG A 147 21.86 2.49 31.12
CA ARG A 147 21.28 2.07 29.82
C ARG A 147 19.93 2.73 29.47
N LEU A 148 19.76 4.03 29.76
CA LEU A 148 18.48 4.71 29.49
C LEU A 148 18.23 5.05 28.02
N THR A 149 19.27 5.34 27.24
CA THR A 149 19.12 6.01 25.94
C THR A 149 18.42 5.18 24.88
N ASP A 150 18.56 3.85 24.92
CA ASP A 150 17.91 2.93 23.96
C ASP A 150 16.44 2.67 24.32
N SER A 151 16.01 3.01 25.53
CA SER A 151 14.64 2.76 26.00
C SER A 151 13.66 3.91 25.73
N VAL A 152 14.13 5.01 25.12
CA VAL A 152 13.35 6.25 25.03
C VAL A 152 12.96 6.57 23.59
N LEU A 153 11.71 6.98 23.41
CA LEU A 153 11.20 7.37 22.09
C LEU A 153 11.91 8.60 21.53
N THR A 154 12.41 8.51 20.30
CA THR A 154 13.02 9.64 19.57
C THR A 154 11.98 10.55 18.89
N LYS A 155 10.77 10.06 18.68
CA LYS A 155 9.64 10.78 18.08
C LYS A 155 8.39 10.61 18.94
N ALA A 156 7.44 11.53 18.81
CA ALA A 156 6.19 11.46 19.55
C ALA A 156 5.44 10.16 19.23
N PRO A 157 4.86 9.46 20.21
CA PRO A 157 4.07 8.24 19.98
C PRO A 157 2.69 8.58 19.38
N LEU A 158 2.65 9.37 18.31
CA LEU A 158 1.43 9.83 17.66
C LEU A 158 1.08 8.96 16.47
N LEU A 159 -0.21 8.69 16.31
CA LEU A 159 -0.76 7.99 15.16
C LEU A 159 -1.06 8.98 14.03
N ARG A 160 -0.82 8.53 12.80
CA ARG A 160 -1.19 9.21 11.55
C ARG A 160 -1.90 8.25 10.60
N ASP A 161 -2.81 8.74 9.78
CA ASP A 161 -3.34 7.93 8.68
C ASP A 161 -2.23 7.60 7.67
N VAL A 162 -2.52 6.61 6.82
CA VAL A 162 -1.62 6.19 5.73
C VAL A 162 -2.19 6.47 4.35
N VAL A 163 -3.25 7.28 4.25
CA VAL A 163 -3.84 7.65 2.96
C VAL A 163 -2.90 8.59 2.24
N VAL A 164 -2.54 8.25 1.00
CA VAL A 164 -1.75 9.13 0.13
C VAL A 164 -2.70 10.10 -0.56
N HIS A 165 -2.66 11.38 -0.18
CA HIS A 165 -3.53 12.39 -0.77
C HIS A 165 -3.07 12.82 -2.16
N PHE A 166 -3.97 13.41 -2.94
CA PHE A 166 -3.59 14.01 -4.24
C PHE A 166 -2.44 15.01 -4.08
N PHE A 167 -1.49 14.95 -5.03
CA PHE A 167 -0.24 15.73 -5.04
C PHE A 167 0.76 15.41 -3.92
N GLU A 168 0.49 14.40 -3.11
CA GLU A 168 1.48 13.88 -2.17
C GLU A 168 2.47 12.95 -2.87
N ARG A 169 3.72 12.97 -2.42
CA ARG A 169 4.68 11.97 -2.87
C ARG A 169 4.31 10.65 -2.23
N GLN A 170 4.27 9.61 -3.05
CA GLN A 170 4.18 8.28 -2.50
C GLN A 170 5.41 7.96 -1.67
N PRO A 171 5.21 7.25 -0.55
CA PRO A 171 6.29 6.62 0.16
C PRO A 171 7.01 5.62 -0.75
N GLU A 172 8.33 5.73 -0.79
CA GLU A 172 9.21 4.80 -1.52
C GLU A 172 9.40 3.50 -0.70
N MET A 173 9.96 2.46 -1.33
CA MET A 173 10.26 1.22 -0.60
C MET A 173 11.20 1.44 0.58
N GLY A 174 11.01 0.64 1.63
CA GLY A 174 11.75 0.73 2.89
C GLY A 174 11.33 1.90 3.77
N LEU A 175 10.49 2.82 3.28
CA LEU A 175 9.97 3.92 4.10
C LEU A 175 8.70 3.54 4.87
N THR A 176 7.98 2.50 4.44
CA THR A 176 6.75 2.07 5.10
C THR A 176 6.22 0.74 4.53
N GLU A 177 6.42 -0.37 5.26
CA GLU A 177 5.92 -1.69 4.86
C GLU A 177 4.38 -1.76 4.73
N ILE A 178 3.67 -0.76 5.26
CA ILE A 178 2.21 -0.66 5.21
C ILE A 178 1.62 -0.68 3.78
N TYR A 179 2.29 -0.09 2.80
CA TYR A 179 1.84 -0.06 1.40
C TYR A 179 2.22 -1.32 0.62
N ARG A 180 3.13 -2.13 1.18
CA ARG A 180 3.66 -3.37 0.60
C ARG A 180 4.14 -3.20 -0.85
N ILE A 181 4.81 -2.08 -1.13
CA ILE A 181 5.34 -1.76 -2.47
C ILE A 181 6.34 -2.83 -2.92
N ARG A 182 7.12 -3.38 -1.98
CA ARG A 182 8.04 -4.47 -2.25
C ARG A 182 7.35 -5.70 -2.80
N SER A 183 6.29 -6.14 -2.14
CA SER A 183 5.52 -7.30 -2.60
C SER A 183 4.95 -7.08 -4.00
N ALA A 184 4.49 -5.87 -4.33
CA ALA A 184 4.05 -5.55 -5.70
C ALA A 184 5.18 -5.66 -6.72
N ILE A 185 6.37 -5.13 -6.40
CA ILE A 185 7.53 -5.19 -7.29
C ILE A 185 7.99 -6.64 -7.48
N GLU A 186 8.06 -7.42 -6.40
CA GLU A 186 8.40 -8.84 -6.46
C GLU A 186 7.38 -9.65 -7.25
N ALA A 187 6.09 -9.37 -7.10
CA ALA A 187 5.05 -10.05 -7.87
C ALA A 187 5.15 -9.78 -9.38
N VAL A 188 5.51 -8.56 -9.77
CA VAL A 188 5.64 -8.14 -11.18
C VAL A 188 6.94 -8.65 -11.80
N HIS A 189 8.09 -8.46 -11.14
CA HIS A 189 9.39 -8.72 -11.75
C HIS A 189 10.03 -10.05 -11.35
N GLY A 190 9.51 -10.71 -10.33
CA GLY A 190 10.09 -11.93 -9.77
C GLY A 190 11.26 -11.66 -8.83
N ARG A 191 11.27 -12.32 -7.67
CA ARG A 191 12.30 -12.16 -6.63
C ARG A 191 13.69 -12.48 -7.14
N LYS A 192 13.87 -13.59 -7.87
CA LYS A 192 15.18 -14.01 -8.37
C LYS A 192 15.74 -13.01 -9.38
N VAL A 193 14.91 -12.53 -10.30
CA VAL A 193 15.33 -11.53 -11.30
C VAL A 193 15.71 -10.20 -10.64
N LEU A 194 14.95 -9.78 -9.62
CA LEU A 194 15.28 -8.61 -8.82
C LEU A 194 16.59 -8.79 -8.05
N GLN A 195 16.79 -9.94 -7.40
CA GLN A 195 18.01 -10.27 -6.67
C GLN A 195 19.22 -10.25 -7.61
N ASP A 196 19.11 -10.86 -8.79
CA ASP A 196 20.17 -10.90 -9.80
C ASP A 196 20.49 -9.49 -10.33
N ALA A 197 19.49 -8.63 -10.46
CA ALA A 197 19.68 -7.22 -10.84
C ALA A 197 20.35 -6.41 -9.72
N VAL A 198 19.99 -6.63 -8.45
CA VAL A 198 20.61 -5.96 -7.29
C VAL A 198 22.08 -6.39 -7.16
N ASN A 199 22.35 -7.70 -7.27
CA ASN A 199 23.69 -8.26 -7.18
C ASN A 199 24.60 -7.74 -8.30
N ALA A 200 24.10 -7.68 -9.54
CA ALA A 200 24.85 -7.17 -10.69
C ALA A 200 25.24 -5.67 -10.58
N THR A 201 24.68 -4.93 -9.61
CA THR A 201 24.96 -3.50 -9.41
C THR A 201 25.66 -3.19 -8.07
N SER A 202 26.18 -4.21 -7.38
CA SER A 202 26.91 -4.09 -6.12
C SER A 202 28.38 -4.51 -6.32
N ASN A 203 29.25 -3.58 -6.71
CA ASN A 203 30.72 -3.71 -6.82
C ASN A 203 31.27 -4.80 -7.78
N ASP A 204 32.11 -4.39 -8.73
CA ASP A 204 33.03 -5.24 -9.53
C ASP A 204 32.47 -6.47 -10.26
N CYS A 205 31.41 -6.33 -11.04
CA CYS A 205 31.14 -7.28 -12.12
C CYS A 205 31.37 -6.59 -13.47
N LYS A 206 32.39 -7.07 -14.18
CA LYS A 206 32.70 -6.72 -15.58
C LYS A 206 31.42 -6.71 -16.41
N VAL A 207 31.33 -5.75 -17.32
CA VAL A 207 30.35 -5.74 -18.41
C VAL A 207 30.28 -7.16 -18.97
N LEU A 208 29.14 -7.82 -18.82
CA LEU A 208 28.88 -9.11 -19.45
C LEU A 208 28.88 -8.87 -20.96
N ASP A 209 30.06 -9.05 -21.55
CA ASP A 209 30.24 -9.31 -22.96
C ASP A 209 29.95 -10.81 -23.20
N HIS A 210 29.42 -11.10 -24.38
CA HIS A 210 29.03 -12.43 -24.91
C HIS A 210 27.55 -12.84 -24.76
N GLY A 211 26.78 -12.53 -25.81
CA GLY A 211 26.44 -13.58 -26.79
C GLY A 211 25.52 -14.71 -26.35
N CYS A 212 24.43 -14.43 -25.62
CA CYS A 212 23.25 -15.31 -25.63
C CYS A 212 21.98 -14.49 -25.37
N LYS A 213 21.15 -14.27 -26.39
CA LYS A 213 19.85 -13.60 -26.24
C LYS A 213 18.89 -14.53 -25.49
N ARG A 214 18.88 -14.46 -24.15
CA ARG A 214 17.83 -15.07 -23.31
C ARG A 214 17.00 -13.93 -22.70
N SER A 215 15.68 -14.02 -22.70
CA SER A 215 14.76 -12.99 -22.16
C SER A 215 15.08 -12.47 -20.76
N HIS A 216 15.55 -13.36 -19.87
CA HIS A 216 15.93 -12.98 -18.52
C HIS A 216 17.01 -11.89 -18.50
N GLU A 217 17.92 -11.89 -19.50
CA GLU A 217 18.88 -10.79 -19.64
C GLU A 217 18.22 -9.47 -20.01
N GLU A 218 17.21 -9.47 -20.91
CA GLU A 218 16.54 -8.25 -21.32
C GLU A 218 15.75 -7.64 -20.16
N SER A 219 15.01 -8.46 -19.41
CA SER A 219 14.31 -8.02 -18.19
C SER A 219 15.28 -7.48 -17.14
N LYS A 220 16.40 -8.17 -16.90
CA LYS A 220 17.45 -7.70 -16.00
C LYS A 220 18.09 -6.39 -16.47
N LYS A 221 18.41 -6.27 -17.77
CA LYS A 221 18.96 -5.05 -18.37
C LYS A 221 17.96 -3.88 -18.27
N TYR A 222 16.68 -4.13 -18.50
CA TYR A 222 15.59 -3.17 -18.30
C TYR A 222 15.54 -2.69 -16.85
N LEU A 223 15.53 -3.60 -15.88
CA LEU A 223 15.53 -3.27 -14.46
C LEU A 223 16.70 -2.37 -14.10
N ILE A 224 17.94 -2.82 -14.39
CA ILE A 224 19.17 -2.08 -14.09
C ILE A 224 19.17 -0.69 -14.78
N GLY A 225 18.65 -0.61 -16.00
CA GLY A 225 18.52 0.64 -16.75
C GLY A 225 17.44 1.58 -16.20
N SER A 226 16.41 1.05 -15.55
CA SER A 226 15.22 1.82 -15.17
C SER A 226 15.50 2.85 -14.06
N PRO A 227 14.97 4.09 -14.18
CA PRO A 227 15.16 5.12 -13.15
C PRO A 227 14.58 4.74 -11.78
N TRP A 228 13.48 3.99 -11.75
CA TRP A 228 12.86 3.58 -10.49
C TRP A 228 13.72 2.57 -9.74
N PHE A 229 14.30 1.60 -10.45
CA PHE A 229 15.13 0.58 -9.82
C PHE A 229 16.38 1.22 -9.21
N LYS A 230 17.02 2.14 -9.95
CA LYS A 230 18.17 2.90 -9.43
C LYS A 230 17.84 3.65 -8.12
N ARG A 231 16.64 4.22 -8.01
CA ARG A 231 16.17 4.89 -6.78
C ARG A 231 15.88 3.91 -5.64
N MET A 232 15.24 2.78 -5.94
CA MET A 232 14.78 1.83 -4.91
C MET A 232 15.83 0.79 -4.51
N ARG A 233 16.92 0.67 -5.29
CA ARG A 233 18.01 -0.27 -5.07
C ARG A 233 18.62 -0.22 -3.66
N PRO A 234 18.87 0.95 -3.02
CA PRO A 234 19.41 0.97 -1.66
C PRO A 234 18.52 0.24 -0.66
N ALA A 235 17.19 0.46 -0.72
CA ALA A 235 16.23 -0.23 0.13
C ALA A 235 16.21 -1.74 -0.14
N MET A 236 16.25 -2.15 -1.41
CA MET A 236 16.32 -3.57 -1.78
C MET A 236 17.57 -4.27 -1.22
N LYS A 237 18.73 -3.60 -1.17
CA LYS A 237 19.97 -4.20 -0.65
C LYS A 237 19.92 -4.47 0.85
N MET A 238 19.37 -3.53 1.62
CA MET A 238 19.33 -3.64 3.09
C MET A 238 18.51 -4.85 3.53
N GLU A 239 17.32 -5.04 2.96
CA GLU A 239 16.44 -6.10 3.42
C GLU A 239 16.79 -7.50 2.88
N CYS A 240 17.61 -7.60 1.82
CA CYS A 240 18.15 -8.91 1.37
C CYS A 240 19.05 -9.56 2.43
N GLN A 241 19.61 -8.77 3.37
CA GLN A 241 20.43 -9.28 4.45
C GLN A 241 19.60 -9.87 5.61
N ASP A 242 18.35 -9.40 5.78
CA ASP A 242 17.47 -9.86 6.86
C ASP A 242 16.68 -11.13 6.51
N LEU A 243 16.43 -11.38 5.23
CA LEU A 243 15.65 -12.52 4.75
C LEU A 243 16.33 -13.89 4.87
N CYS A 244 17.65 -13.95 5.12
CA CYS A 244 18.33 -15.21 5.40
C CYS A 244 17.92 -15.86 6.74
N LYS A 245 17.00 -15.27 7.53
CA LYS A 245 16.63 -15.75 8.87
C LYS A 245 15.18 -16.20 9.06
N THR A 246 14.30 -16.04 8.07
CA THR A 246 12.88 -16.42 8.24
C THR A 246 12.34 -17.12 7.00
N SER A 247 12.45 -18.45 6.99
CA SER A 247 11.72 -19.32 6.06
C SER A 247 11.17 -20.51 6.84
N GLU A 248 10.08 -20.29 7.56
CA GLU A 248 9.14 -21.34 7.92
C GLU A 248 7.80 -20.92 7.32
N ALA A 249 7.51 -21.43 6.12
CA ALA A 249 6.19 -21.32 5.51
C ALA A 249 5.52 -22.70 5.58
N VAL A 250 4.33 -22.72 6.13
CA VAL A 250 3.44 -23.87 6.29
C VAL A 250 3.09 -24.44 4.91
N ASP A 251 3.28 -25.75 4.75
CA ASP A 251 2.98 -26.52 3.54
C ASP A 251 1.49 -26.39 3.14
N VAL A 252 1.23 -25.53 2.16
CA VAL A 252 0.02 -25.60 1.33
C VAL A 252 0.49 -25.94 -0.07
N LYS A 253 0.07 -27.11 -0.59
CA LYS A 253 0.38 -27.57 -1.95
C LYS A 253 0.09 -26.46 -2.97
N PRO A 254 1.09 -25.93 -3.70
CA PRO A 254 0.84 -24.91 -4.70
C PRO A 254 0.24 -25.57 -5.94
N ILE A 255 -0.98 -25.17 -6.30
CA ILE A 255 -1.63 -25.54 -7.56
C ILE A 255 -1.03 -24.75 -8.75
N SER A 256 -0.13 -23.79 -8.50
CA SER A 256 0.53 -22.99 -9.55
C SER A 256 2.03 -23.29 -9.67
N PRO A 257 2.55 -23.55 -10.89
CA PRO A 257 3.99 -23.72 -11.13
C PRO A 257 4.79 -22.40 -11.11
N ASP A 258 4.14 -21.22 -11.07
CA ASP A 258 4.83 -19.93 -11.15
C ASP A 258 5.16 -19.38 -9.74
N SER A 259 6.34 -19.76 -9.23
CA SER A 259 6.90 -19.25 -7.98
C SER A 259 7.16 -17.74 -8.05
N LEU A 260 7.06 -17.03 -6.92
CA LEU A 260 7.37 -15.59 -6.80
C LEU A 260 8.79 -15.22 -7.27
N ASP A 261 9.62 -16.19 -7.65
CA ASP A 261 10.94 -15.98 -8.23
C ASP A 261 10.91 -15.57 -9.70
N THR A 262 9.87 -15.93 -10.45
CA THR A 262 9.73 -15.60 -11.88
C THR A 262 8.90 -14.34 -12.10
N PRO A 263 9.17 -13.55 -13.17
CA PRO A 263 8.35 -12.40 -13.53
C PRO A 263 6.89 -12.77 -13.82
N ALA A 264 5.97 -11.82 -13.62
CA ALA A 264 4.60 -11.97 -14.05
C ALA A 264 4.52 -12.11 -15.57
N LYS A 265 3.73 -13.08 -16.03
CA LYS A 265 3.44 -13.31 -17.46
C LYS A 265 2.13 -12.66 -17.90
N LEU A 266 1.27 -12.30 -16.96
CA LEU A 266 -0.02 -11.67 -17.20
C LEU A 266 -0.28 -10.62 -16.13
N ILE A 267 -0.64 -9.41 -16.56
CA ILE A 267 -1.18 -8.35 -15.72
C ILE A 267 -2.59 -8.06 -16.18
N VAL A 268 -3.54 -8.13 -15.24
CA VAL A 268 -4.94 -7.77 -15.47
C VAL A 268 -5.26 -6.50 -14.70
N VAL A 269 -5.64 -5.45 -15.42
CA VAL A 269 -6.09 -4.19 -14.84
C VAL A 269 -7.61 -4.20 -14.79
N VAL A 270 -8.18 -3.95 -13.62
CA VAL A 270 -9.64 -3.89 -13.41
C VAL A 270 -10.03 -2.52 -12.88
N GLY A 271 -11.01 -1.88 -13.50
CA GLY A 271 -11.71 -0.71 -12.95
C GLY A 271 -10.81 0.51 -12.70
N SER A 272 -9.75 0.68 -13.49
CA SER A 272 -8.78 1.75 -13.31
C SER A 272 -8.52 2.49 -14.62
N SER A 273 -8.59 3.82 -14.57
CA SER A 273 -8.18 4.68 -15.70
C SER A 273 -6.66 4.73 -15.90
N LEU A 274 -5.88 4.21 -14.94
CA LEU A 274 -4.42 4.19 -14.90
C LEU A 274 -3.75 5.58 -14.90
N THR A 275 -4.52 6.66 -14.78
CA THR A 275 -4.01 8.04 -14.88
C THR A 275 -3.06 8.39 -13.74
N VAL A 276 -3.32 7.88 -12.53
CA VAL A 276 -2.44 8.01 -11.37
C VAL A 276 -1.26 7.03 -11.45
N LEU A 277 -1.46 5.84 -12.05
CA LEU A 277 -0.42 4.81 -12.22
C LEU A 277 0.74 5.22 -13.13
N ARG A 278 0.68 6.38 -13.79
CA ARG A 278 1.83 6.95 -14.50
C ARG A 278 3.06 7.14 -13.59
N ASN A 279 2.84 7.35 -12.29
CA ASN A 279 3.89 7.51 -11.30
C ASN A 279 4.47 6.18 -10.80
N TYR A 280 3.82 5.06 -11.13
CA TYR A 280 4.17 3.72 -10.67
C TYR A 280 4.92 2.95 -11.76
N SER A 281 6.04 3.50 -12.23
CA SER A 281 6.82 2.86 -13.30
C SER A 281 7.35 1.47 -12.92
N PHE A 282 7.46 1.19 -11.61
CA PHE A 282 7.90 -0.10 -11.09
C PHE A 282 6.86 -1.22 -11.22
N LEU A 283 5.61 -0.91 -11.59
CA LEU A 283 4.57 -1.92 -11.84
C LEU A 283 4.53 -2.39 -13.30
N TRP A 284 5.40 -1.86 -14.15
CA TRP A 284 5.41 -2.17 -15.58
C TRP A 284 6.70 -2.91 -15.94
N PRO A 285 6.62 -4.23 -16.20
CA PRO A 285 7.76 -5.03 -16.63
C PRO A 285 8.20 -4.61 -18.04
N TYR A 286 9.31 -5.21 -18.47
CA TYR A 286 9.80 -5.03 -19.83
C TYR A 286 8.70 -5.34 -20.86
N GLY A 287 8.66 -4.55 -21.94
CA GLY A 287 7.63 -4.66 -22.98
C GLY A 287 6.36 -3.83 -22.76
N LEU A 288 5.94 -3.58 -21.51
CA LEU A 288 4.67 -2.88 -21.23
C LEU A 288 4.77 -1.34 -21.11
N GLY A 289 6.00 -0.80 -21.24
CA GLY A 289 6.26 0.63 -21.36
C GLY A 289 5.71 1.52 -20.22
N ARG A 290 5.82 2.84 -20.40
CA ARG A 290 5.13 3.81 -19.53
C ARG A 290 3.76 4.12 -20.10
N CYS A 291 2.84 4.64 -19.27
CA CYS A 291 1.57 5.17 -19.79
C CYS A 291 1.84 6.26 -20.83
N GLY A 292 1.21 6.13 -22.01
CA GLY A 292 1.30 7.14 -23.06
C GLY A 292 0.56 8.43 -22.65
N GLN A 293 1.07 9.58 -23.10
CA GLN A 293 0.24 10.78 -23.11
C GLN A 293 -0.72 10.66 -24.29
N LEU A 294 -2.01 10.49 -24.01
CA LEU A 294 -3.04 11.00 -24.92
C LEU A 294 -2.95 12.53 -24.84
N SER A 295 -2.00 13.12 -25.56
CA SER A 295 -1.97 14.55 -25.77
C SER A 295 -3.21 14.91 -26.59
N SER A 296 -4.06 15.77 -26.02
CA SER A 296 -5.22 16.38 -26.66
C SER A 296 -4.84 17.40 -27.74
N SER A 297 -3.78 17.13 -28.50
CA SER A 297 -3.22 18.02 -29.53
C SER A 297 -2.62 17.19 -30.66
N SER A 298 -3.50 16.47 -31.35
CA SER A 298 -3.36 16.11 -32.77
C SER A 298 -4.75 15.80 -33.30
N GLU A 299 -5.47 16.86 -33.68
CA GLU A 299 -6.57 16.73 -34.63
C GLU A 299 -6.02 16.10 -35.92
N HIS A 300 -6.78 15.18 -36.50
CA HIS A 300 -6.43 14.30 -37.64
C HIS A 300 -5.80 12.93 -37.31
N LYS A 301 -6.45 12.13 -36.45
CA LYS A 301 -6.62 10.70 -36.73
C LYS A 301 -8.06 10.26 -36.51
N LYS A 302 -8.62 9.60 -37.53
CA LYS A 302 -10.00 9.13 -37.65
C LYS A 302 -10.47 8.43 -36.37
N LYS A 303 -11.66 8.82 -35.87
CA LYS A 303 -12.48 8.02 -34.95
C LYS A 303 -12.60 6.59 -35.51
N PRO A 304 -12.29 5.52 -34.76
CA PRO A 304 -12.82 4.22 -35.09
C PRO A 304 -14.27 4.19 -34.62
N THR A 305 -15.18 4.24 -35.58
CA THR A 305 -16.55 3.76 -35.42
C THR A 305 -16.51 2.32 -34.91
N CYS A 306 -17.36 2.02 -33.93
CA CYS A 306 -17.70 0.66 -33.51
C CYS A 306 -18.07 -0.17 -34.73
N ILE A 307 -17.13 -0.98 -35.22
CA ILE A 307 -17.35 -2.01 -36.23
C ILE A 307 -16.44 -3.15 -35.81
N ASP A 308 -17.05 -4.33 -35.66
CA ASP A 308 -16.45 -5.65 -35.47
C ASP A 308 -14.96 -5.67 -35.75
N SER A 309 -14.15 -5.66 -34.68
CA SER A 309 -12.70 -5.82 -34.80
C SER A 309 -12.41 -7.28 -35.13
N VAL A 310 -12.51 -7.58 -36.43
CA VAL A 310 -11.78 -8.67 -37.08
C VAL A 310 -10.35 -8.62 -36.57
N PHE A 311 -9.92 -9.74 -35.98
CA PHE A 311 -8.55 -10.06 -35.63
C PHE A 311 -7.57 -9.49 -36.67
N LYS A 312 -6.94 -8.35 -36.34
CA LYS A 312 -5.64 -8.02 -36.91
C LYS A 312 -4.60 -8.52 -35.92
N SER A 313 -4.26 -9.80 -36.06
CA SER A 313 -2.98 -10.30 -35.60
C SER A 313 -1.89 -9.62 -36.44
N THR A 314 -1.51 -8.40 -36.08
CA THR A 314 -0.10 -8.06 -36.24
C THR A 314 0.63 -9.02 -35.32
N SER A 315 1.17 -10.08 -35.92
CA SER A 315 2.09 -11.01 -35.30
C SER A 315 3.32 -10.22 -34.83
N ILE A 316 3.19 -9.58 -33.66
CA ILE A 316 4.32 -9.46 -32.76
C ILE A 316 4.73 -10.92 -32.54
N PRO A 317 5.96 -11.32 -32.91
CA PRO A 317 6.35 -12.71 -32.74
C PRO A 317 6.04 -13.11 -31.31
N ASP A 318 5.32 -14.23 -31.14
CA ASP A 318 5.08 -14.88 -29.86
C ASP A 318 6.43 -15.23 -29.25
N THR A 319 7.14 -14.25 -28.71
CA THR A 319 8.25 -14.51 -27.80
C THR A 319 7.58 -14.88 -26.49
N PRO A 320 7.68 -16.13 -26.01
CA PRO A 320 6.93 -16.67 -24.87
C PRO A 320 7.18 -15.98 -23.52
N GLU A 321 7.86 -14.84 -23.52
CA GLU A 321 8.61 -14.29 -22.39
C GLU A 321 8.24 -12.82 -22.11
N ASN A 322 7.34 -12.20 -22.88
CA ASN A 322 6.81 -10.87 -22.57
C ASN A 322 5.52 -10.96 -21.74
N CYS A 323 5.42 -10.11 -20.71
CA CYS A 323 4.21 -10.01 -19.90
C CYS A 323 3.04 -9.48 -20.73
N ARG A 324 1.94 -10.23 -20.78
CA ARG A 324 0.70 -9.81 -21.43
C ARG A 324 -0.08 -8.84 -20.54
N LEU A 325 -0.80 -7.91 -21.14
CA LEU A 325 -1.61 -6.92 -20.47
C LEU A 325 -3.07 -7.01 -20.92
N VAL A 326 -3.95 -7.26 -19.96
CA VAL A 326 -5.41 -7.21 -20.15
C VAL A 326 -5.96 -6.01 -19.38
N ILE A 327 -6.84 -5.23 -20.01
CA ILE A 327 -7.49 -4.08 -19.38
C ILE A 327 -9.01 -4.29 -19.40
N ILE A 328 -9.61 -4.30 -18.22
CA ILE A 328 -11.06 -4.37 -17.99
C ILE A 328 -11.47 -3.02 -17.41
N ASN A 329 -12.02 -2.14 -18.25
CA ASN A 329 -12.45 -0.83 -17.81
C ASN A 329 -13.52 -0.27 -18.75
N LEU A 330 -14.56 0.35 -18.18
CA LEU A 330 -15.60 1.02 -18.98
C LEU A 330 -15.03 2.19 -19.79
N GLN A 331 -14.15 2.98 -19.16
CA GLN A 331 -13.54 4.17 -19.77
C GLN A 331 -12.19 3.83 -20.45
N PRO A 332 -11.77 4.59 -21.48
CA PRO A 332 -10.42 4.49 -22.04
C PRO A 332 -9.32 4.68 -20.99
N THR A 333 -8.19 4.01 -21.19
CA THR A 333 -7.01 4.14 -20.31
C THR A 333 -5.77 4.62 -21.06
N CYS A 334 -4.76 5.11 -20.34
CA CYS A 334 -3.47 5.49 -20.92
C CYS A 334 -2.61 4.32 -21.43
N LYS A 335 -3.09 3.08 -21.31
CA LYS A 335 -2.38 1.85 -21.74
C LYS A 335 -3.16 1.01 -22.76
N ASP A 336 -4.32 1.47 -23.23
CA ASP A 336 -5.13 0.73 -24.21
C ASP A 336 -4.33 0.32 -25.46
N VAL A 337 -3.39 1.17 -25.90
CA VAL A 337 -2.57 0.94 -27.11
C VAL A 337 -1.54 -0.18 -26.95
N VAL A 338 -1.13 -0.48 -25.71
CA VAL A 338 -0.12 -1.54 -25.43
C VAL A 338 -0.73 -2.77 -24.75
N ALA A 339 -2.05 -2.78 -24.57
CA ALA A 339 -2.75 -3.93 -24.03
C ALA A 339 -2.98 -4.97 -25.11
N ASP A 340 -2.75 -6.24 -24.79
CA ASP A 340 -3.10 -7.38 -25.64
C ASP A 340 -4.61 -7.55 -25.78
N LEU A 341 -5.37 -7.15 -24.76
CA LEU A 341 -6.82 -7.23 -24.73
C LEU A 341 -7.42 -6.08 -23.91
N VAL A 342 -8.42 -5.41 -24.48
CA VAL A 342 -9.20 -4.37 -23.79
C VAL A 342 -10.67 -4.76 -23.81
N ILE A 343 -11.27 -4.91 -22.64
CA ILE A 343 -12.68 -5.29 -22.46
C ILE A 343 -13.41 -4.12 -21.78
N ARG A 344 -14.48 -3.62 -22.42
CA ARG A 344 -15.27 -2.47 -21.94
C ARG A 344 -16.62 -2.90 -21.42
N VAL A 345 -16.63 -3.60 -20.29
CA VAL A 345 -17.83 -4.10 -19.63
C VAL A 345 -17.78 -3.84 -18.12
N PRO A 346 -18.92 -3.89 -17.41
CA PRO A 346 -18.95 -3.89 -15.95
C PRO A 346 -18.14 -5.07 -15.39
N CYS A 347 -17.28 -4.81 -14.41
CA CYS A 347 -16.37 -5.84 -13.87
C CYS A 347 -17.12 -7.01 -13.22
N ASP A 348 -18.23 -6.74 -12.54
CA ASP A 348 -18.99 -7.78 -11.85
C ASP A 348 -19.62 -8.78 -12.82
N GLU A 349 -20.14 -8.30 -13.95
CA GLU A 349 -20.69 -9.16 -14.99
C GLU A 349 -19.60 -10.03 -15.62
N LEU A 350 -18.44 -9.44 -15.91
CA LEU A 350 -17.30 -10.18 -16.45
C LEU A 350 -16.80 -11.24 -15.48
N PHE A 351 -16.59 -10.88 -14.21
CA PHE A 351 -16.14 -11.86 -13.22
C PHE A 351 -17.18 -12.93 -12.97
N ARG A 352 -18.49 -12.63 -13.04
CA ARG A 352 -19.53 -13.65 -12.97
C ARG A 352 -19.32 -14.69 -14.09
N VAL A 353 -19.22 -14.26 -15.35
CA VAL A 353 -19.02 -15.16 -16.50
C VAL A 353 -17.71 -15.94 -16.38
N ILE A 354 -16.60 -15.29 -16.01
CA ILE A 354 -15.31 -15.97 -15.83
C ILE A 354 -15.41 -17.05 -14.75
N MET A 355 -15.97 -16.71 -13.59
CA MET A 355 -16.02 -17.62 -12.46
C MET A 355 -17.01 -18.76 -12.70
N SER A 356 -18.22 -18.49 -13.19
CA SER A 356 -19.25 -19.52 -13.40
C SER A 356 -19.04 -20.32 -14.68
N ASP A 357 -18.79 -19.66 -15.80
CA ASP A 357 -18.92 -20.28 -17.13
C ASP A 357 -17.57 -20.79 -17.67
N HIS A 358 -16.44 -20.31 -17.13
CA HIS A 358 -15.11 -20.68 -17.60
C HIS A 358 -14.25 -21.40 -16.56
N LEU A 359 -14.35 -21.02 -15.28
CA LEU A 359 -13.59 -21.67 -14.21
C LEU A 359 -14.43 -22.66 -13.42
N GLU A 360 -15.76 -22.60 -13.51
CA GLU A 360 -16.70 -23.42 -12.73
C GLU A 360 -16.46 -23.29 -11.21
N ILE A 361 -16.08 -22.09 -10.76
CA ILE A 361 -15.80 -21.77 -9.35
C ILE A 361 -16.92 -20.88 -8.81
N ASP A 362 -17.56 -21.33 -7.74
CA ASP A 362 -18.57 -20.54 -7.05
C ASP A 362 -17.95 -19.36 -6.30
N VAL A 363 -18.60 -18.20 -6.37
CA VAL A 363 -18.15 -16.99 -5.69
C VAL A 363 -19.03 -16.78 -4.47
N PRO A 364 -18.51 -16.97 -3.24
CA PRO A 364 -19.33 -16.82 -2.06
C PRO A 364 -19.78 -15.36 -1.90
N GLN A 365 -20.98 -15.19 -1.35
CA GLN A 365 -21.44 -13.91 -0.85
C GLN A 365 -20.51 -13.43 0.28
N TYR A 366 -20.31 -12.13 0.40
CA TYR A 366 -19.57 -11.57 1.52
C TYR A 366 -20.34 -11.82 2.82
N ASP A 367 -19.64 -12.32 3.84
CA ASP A 367 -20.19 -12.56 5.16
C ASP A 367 -19.44 -11.70 6.17
N HIS A 368 -20.13 -10.70 6.72
CA HIS A 368 -19.57 -9.76 7.69
C HIS A 368 -19.03 -10.44 8.95
N ARG A 369 -19.54 -11.63 9.30
CA ARG A 369 -19.07 -12.41 10.46
C ARG A 369 -17.64 -12.91 10.28
N HIS A 370 -17.18 -12.97 9.03
CA HIS A 370 -15.82 -13.35 8.64
C HIS A 370 -14.98 -12.16 8.18
N ASP A 371 -15.45 -10.91 8.36
CA ASP A 371 -14.64 -9.73 8.05
C ASP A 371 -13.42 -9.68 8.98
N PRO A 372 -12.18 -9.75 8.46
CA PRO A 372 -10.98 -9.73 9.30
C PRO A 372 -10.87 -8.49 10.17
N LEU A 373 -11.49 -7.38 9.78
CA LEU A 373 -11.47 -6.13 10.55
C LEU A 373 -12.16 -6.28 11.92
N TYR A 374 -13.06 -7.26 12.08
CA TYR A 374 -13.68 -7.57 13.36
C TYR A 374 -12.65 -8.08 14.38
N SER A 375 -11.69 -8.90 13.97
CA SER A 375 -10.70 -9.50 14.87
C SER A 375 -9.45 -8.66 15.04
N ILE A 376 -9.00 -7.97 13.97
CA ILE A 376 -7.75 -7.18 14.01
C ILE A 376 -7.99 -5.70 14.37
N GLY A 377 -9.23 -5.22 14.28
CA GLY A 377 -9.58 -3.83 14.54
C GLY A 377 -9.51 -3.48 16.01
N LEU A 378 -8.59 -2.59 16.38
CA LEU A 378 -8.44 -2.10 17.75
C LEU A 378 -9.46 -1.00 18.03
N SER A 379 -10.23 -1.16 19.10
CA SER A 379 -11.18 -0.14 19.57
C SER A 379 -10.47 1.07 20.18
N LEU A 380 -11.13 2.23 20.17
CA LEU A 380 -10.66 3.41 20.89
C LEU A 380 -10.90 3.22 22.39
N SER A 381 -10.03 3.81 23.21
CA SER A 381 -10.37 4.02 24.62
C SER A 381 -11.43 5.12 24.76
N PRO A 382 -12.18 5.17 25.87
CA PRO A 382 -13.19 6.22 26.09
C PRO A 382 -12.63 7.65 25.96
N GLU A 383 -11.36 7.86 26.35
CA GLU A 383 -10.69 9.16 26.24
C GLU A 383 -10.32 9.53 24.80
N GLU A 384 -10.19 8.54 23.92
CA GLU A 384 -9.83 8.72 22.51
C GLU A 384 -11.06 8.90 21.61
N GLU A 385 -12.28 8.62 22.08
CA GLU A 385 -13.51 8.76 21.28
C GLU A 385 -13.71 10.17 20.72
N CYS A 386 -13.23 11.20 21.44
CA CYS A 386 -13.27 12.59 20.96
C CYS A 386 -12.39 12.88 19.73
N THR A 387 -11.54 11.93 19.31
CA THR A 387 -10.60 12.07 18.17
C THR A 387 -11.20 11.63 16.84
N ARG A 388 -12.50 11.35 16.81
CA ARG A 388 -13.24 10.97 15.61
C ARG A 388 -14.66 11.52 15.60
N THR A 389 -15.26 11.58 14.42
CA THR A 389 -16.71 11.85 14.26
C THR A 389 -17.42 10.74 13.49
N ARG A 390 -16.69 9.95 12.70
CA ARG A 390 -17.27 8.82 11.96
C ARG A 390 -17.46 7.61 12.88
N PRO A 391 -18.64 6.96 12.84
CA PRO A 391 -18.89 5.76 13.64
C PRO A 391 -18.08 4.58 13.12
N ASN A 392 -18.06 3.50 13.91
CA ASN A 392 -17.55 2.23 13.44
C ASN A 392 -18.43 1.73 12.29
N ILE A 393 -17.83 0.97 11.38
CA ILE A 393 -18.56 0.26 10.33
C ILE A 393 -19.60 -0.63 11.03
N PRO A 394 -20.88 -0.56 10.61
CA PRO A 394 -21.88 -1.46 11.14
C PRO A 394 -21.61 -2.86 10.58
N PHE A 395 -21.09 -3.75 11.41
CA PHE A 395 -20.90 -5.15 11.03
C PHE A 395 -22.23 -5.89 10.90
N SER A 396 -23.36 -5.33 11.33
CA SER A 396 -24.67 -6.01 11.32
C SER A 396 -25.63 -5.57 10.20
N SER A 397 -25.18 -4.76 9.23
CA SER A 397 -26.09 -4.00 8.35
C SER A 397 -25.78 -4.06 6.85
N VAL A 398 -25.11 -5.10 6.37
CA VAL A 398 -24.88 -5.29 4.92
C VAL A 398 -25.69 -6.48 4.42
#